data_AF-A0A2M7R611-F1
#
_entry.id   AF-A0A2M7R611-F1
#
_cell.length_a   1.000
_cell.length_b   1.000
_cell.length_c   1.000
_cell.angle_alpha   90.00
_cell.angle_beta   90.00
_cell.angle_gamma   90.00
#
_symmetry.space_group_name_H-M   'P 1'
#
loop_
_entity.id
_entity.type
_entity.pdbx_description
1 polymer ?
#
loop_
_entity_poly.entity_id
_entity_poly.type
_entity_poly.pdbx_seq_one_letter_code
_entity_poly.pdbx_strand_id
1 'polypeptide(L)' 'MSRDSILTNFQKRALKEIGKSELSRFFVWSGGTALSFYYLQHRLSVDLDFMSQDLFRDEYLLTELRKIAKNLGV' A
#
# COMPACT_ATOMS: atom_id res chain seq x y z
N MET A 1 0.29 -6.77 -19.89
CA MET A 1 1.12 -7.48 -18.88
C MET A 1 0.19 -8.35 -18.04
N SER A 2 0.63 -9.43 -17.41
CA SER A 2 -0.27 -10.14 -16.48
C SER A 2 -0.43 -9.32 -15.19
N ARG A 3 -1.60 -9.36 -14.56
CA ARG A 3 -1.85 -8.66 -13.28
C ARG A 3 -0.75 -8.91 -12.25
N ASP A 4 -0.33 -10.17 -12.11
CA ASP A 4 0.63 -10.59 -11.09
C ASP A 4 2.06 -10.08 -11.36
N SER A 5 2.34 -9.62 -12.58
CA SER A 5 3.60 -8.97 -12.99
C SER A 5 3.64 -7.47 -12.68
N ILE A 6 2.51 -6.84 -12.32
CA ILE A 6 2.46 -5.41 -11.99
C ILE A 6 3.08 -5.13 -10.60
N LEU A 7 2.86 -6.02 -9.63
CA LEU A 7 3.37 -5.88 -8.28
C LEU A 7 4.64 -6.68 -8.07
N THR A 8 5.67 -6.02 -7.53
CA THR A 8 6.88 -6.68 -7.03
C THR A 8 6.57 -7.52 -5.79
N ASN A 9 7.47 -8.45 -5.46
CA ASN A 9 7.36 -9.24 -4.22
C ASN A 9 7.35 -8.36 -2.96
N PHE A 10 8.10 -7.25 -2.98
CA PHE A 10 8.10 -6.30 -1.87
C PHE A 10 6.75 -5.57 -1.75
N GLN A 11 6.18 -5.07 -2.84
CA GLN A 11 4.86 -4.42 -2.82
C GLN A 11 3.76 -5.38 -2.34
N LYS A 12 3.81 -6.65 -2.75
CA LYS A 12 2.88 -7.69 -2.25
C LYS A 12 2.99 -7.88 -0.74
N ARG A 13 4.22 -7.91 -0.21
CA ARG A 13 4.47 -7.99 1.24
C ARG A 13 3.98 -6.74 1.96
N ALA A 14 4.27 -5.54 1.42
CA ALA A 14 3.83 -4.27 1.99
C ALA A 14 2.30 -4.18 2.07
N LEU A 15 1.59 -4.49 0.99
CA LEU A 15 0.12 -4.54 0.97
C LEU A 15 -0.43 -5.53 2.00
N LYS A 16 0.21 -6.70 2.16
CA LYS A 16 -0.19 -7.69 3.17
C LYS A 16 0.01 -7.21 4.59
N GLU A 17 1.13 -6.54 4.89
CA GLU A 17 1.39 -6.01 6.24
C GLU A 17 0.50 -4.80 6.56
N ILE A 18 0.28 -3.90 5.60
CA ILE A 18 -0.69 -2.80 5.75
C ILE A 18 -2.10 -3.35 5.99
N GLY A 19 -2.50 -4.39 5.25
CA GLY A 19 -3.80 -5.06 5.40
C GLY A 19 -4.02 -5.76 6.75
N LYS A 20 -2.95 -6.01 7.52
CA LYS A 20 -3.03 -6.55 8.90
C LYS A 20 -3.01 -5.45 9.96
N SER A 21 -2.66 -4.22 9.60
CA SER A 21 -2.55 -3.10 10.53
C SER A 21 -3.89 -2.42 10.77
N GLU A 22 -3.98 -1.61 11.82
CA GLU A 22 -5.15 -0.76 12.07
C GLU A 22 -5.41 0.24 10.93
N LEU A 23 -4.38 0.59 10.14
CA LEU A 23 -4.54 1.49 8.99
C LEU A 23 -5.50 0.91 7.94
N SER A 24 -5.60 -0.42 7.81
CA SER A 24 -6.49 -1.07 6.84
C SER A 24 -7.97 -0.76 7.05
N ARG A 25 -8.35 -0.33 8.25
CA ARG A 25 -9.73 0.04 8.59
C ARG A 25 -10.12 1.42 8.04
N PHE A 26 -9.12 2.26 7.77
CA PHE A 26 -9.33 3.67 7.44
C PHE A 26 -8.78 4.04 6.06
N PHE A 27 -7.80 3.30 5.56
CA PHE A 27 -7.09 3.60 4.33
C PHE A 27 -7.38 2.56 3.25
N VAL A 28 -7.71 3.04 2.06
CA VAL A 28 -7.97 2.21 0.87
C VAL A 28 -6.83 2.39 -0.12
N TRP A 29 -6.35 1.27 -0.68
CA TRP A 29 -5.33 1.29 -1.73
C TRP A 29 -5.86 1.96 -3.01
N SER A 30 -5.11 2.94 -3.52
CA SER A 30 -5.52 3.80 -4.62
C SER A 30 -4.34 4.13 -5.54
N GLY A 31 -4.50 5.15 -6.38
CA GLY A 31 -3.45 5.73 -7.20
C GLY A 31 -3.05 4.88 -8.42
N GLY A 32 -1.90 5.23 -8.99
CA GLY A 32 -1.46 4.71 -10.29
C GLY A 32 -1.18 3.20 -10.28
N THR A 33 -0.69 2.69 -9.15
CA THR A 33 -0.36 1.27 -9.00
C THR A 33 -1.62 0.42 -8.86
N ALA A 34 -2.61 0.87 -8.08
CA ALA A 34 -3.92 0.20 -8.01
C ALA A 34 -4.62 0.22 -9.38
N LEU A 35 -4.58 1.35 -10.09
CA LEU A 35 -5.16 1.49 -11.43
C LEU A 35 -4.53 0.50 -12.43
N SER A 36 -3.20 0.41 -12.45
CA SER A 36 -2.49 -0.53 -13.34
C SER A 36 -2.78 -1.98 -12.95
N PHE A 37 -2.81 -2.31 -11.65
CA PHE A 37 -3.04 -3.67 -11.18
C PHE A 37 -4.46 -4.18 -11.48
N TYR A 38 -5.49 -3.41 -11.14
CA TYR A 38 -6.87 -3.89 -11.27
C TYR A 38 -7.47 -3.71 -12.67
N TYR A 39 -7.03 -2.72 -13.44
CA TYR A 39 -7.73 -2.32 -14.65
C TYR A 39 -6.84 -2.36 -15.90
N LEU A 40 -5.78 -1.55 -15.95
CA LEU A 40 -5.13 -1.21 -17.23
C LEU A 40 -3.95 -2.11 -17.62
N GLN A 41 -3.20 -2.62 -16.65
CA GLN A 41 -2.04 -3.51 -16.85
C GLN A 41 -1.02 -2.98 -17.88
N HIS A 42 -0.93 -1.65 -17.97
CA HIS A 42 -0.26 -0.90 -19.05
C HIS A 42 1.14 -0.44 -18.67
N ARG A 43 1.49 -0.42 -17.38
CA ARG A 43 2.81 -0.04 -16.91
C ARG A 43 3.14 -0.61 -15.52
N LEU A 44 4.42 -0.67 -15.22
CA LEU A 44 4.90 -0.77 -13.85
C LEU A 44 4.76 0.59 -13.15
N SER A 45 4.58 0.55 -11.83
CA SER A 45 4.45 1.72 -10.99
C SER A 45 5.12 1.41 -9.64
N VAL A 46 5.91 2.35 -9.15
CA VAL A 46 6.85 2.11 -8.03
C VAL A 46 6.15 2.28 -6.68
N ASP A 47 5.33 3.33 -6.54
CA ASP A 47 4.77 3.75 -5.26
C ASP A 47 3.45 3.03 -4.93
N LEU A 48 3.06 3.01 -3.66
CA LEU A 48 1.74 2.55 -3.21
C LEU A 48 1.01 3.73 -2.55
N ASP A 49 -0.07 4.20 -3.18
CA ASP A 49 -0.88 5.30 -2.66
C ASP A 49 -2.06 4.77 -1.84
N PHE A 50 -2.36 5.44 -0.73
CA PHE A 50 -3.50 5.13 0.11
C PHE A 50 -4.30 6.39 0.40
N MET A 51 -5.62 6.28 0.37
CA MET A 51 -6.54 7.38 0.66
C MET A 51 -7.42 7.03 1.83
N SER A 52 -7.72 8.03 2.67
CA SER A 52 -8.71 7.93 3.73
C SER A 52 -9.74 9.06 3.60
N GLN A 53 -10.94 8.83 4.12
CA GLN A 53 -11.94 9.89 4.27
C GLN A 53 -11.70 10.72 5.55
N ASP A 54 -10.98 10.16 6.52
CA ASP A 54 -10.71 10.78 7.80
C ASP A 54 -9.33 11.47 7.81
N LEU A 55 -9.20 12.49 8.65
CA LEU A 55 -7.93 13.13 8.94
C LEU A 55 -7.25 12.45 10.12
N PHE A 56 -5.97 12.15 9.97
CA PHE A 56 -5.14 11.55 11.01
C PHE A 56 -4.03 12.48 11.42
N ARG A 57 -3.62 12.40 12.68
CA ARG A 57 -2.41 13.06 13.16
C ARG A 57 -1.18 12.35 12.61
N ASP A 58 -0.19 13.14 12.18
CA ASP A 58 1.06 12.62 11.62
C ASP A 58 1.77 11.67 12.60
N GLU A 59 1.73 11.93 13.91
CA GLU A 59 2.40 11.08 14.89
C GLU A 59 1.79 9.67 14.96
N TYR A 60 0.46 9.57 14.81
CA TYR A 60 -0.24 8.30 14.76
C TYR A 60 0.16 7.52 13.50
N LEU A 61 0.13 8.18 12.34
CA LEU A 61 0.53 7.58 11.06
C LEU A 61 1.99 7.11 11.10
N LEU A 62 2.91 7.95 11.59
CA LEU A 62 4.33 7.60 11.71
C LEU A 62 4.55 6.42 12.65
N THR A 63 3.78 6.32 13.73
CA THR A 63 3.86 5.18 14.67
C THR A 63 3.46 3.88 14.00
N GLU A 64 2.33 3.86 13.29
CA GLU A 64 1.85 2.66 12.60
C GLU A 64 2.77 2.28 11.43
N LEU A 65 3.20 3.27 10.63
CA LEU A 65 4.12 3.04 9.51
C LEU A 65 5.47 2.47 9.98
N ARG A 66 5.99 2.91 11.13
CA ARG A 66 7.22 2.32 11.72
C ARG A 66 7.06 0.87 12.14
N LYS A 67 5.89 0.49 12.68
CA LYS A 67 5.60 -0.92 13.00
C LYS A 67 5.58 -1.77 11.72
N ILE A 68 4.95 -1.27 10.67
CA ILE A 68 4.89 -1.94 9.36
C ILE A 68 6.29 -2.07 8.75
N ALA A 69 7.08 -0.99 8.76
CA ALA A 69 8.47 -0.99 8.27
C ALA A 69 9.33 -2.04 9.00
N LYS A 70 9.24 -2.09 10.34
CA LYS A 70 9.92 -3.11 11.15
C LYS A 70 9.51 -4.53 10.76
N ASN A 71 8.23 -4.79 10.50
CA ASN A 71 7.75 -6.11 10.06
C ASN A 71 8.22 -6.47 8.64
N LEU A 72 8.45 -5.46 7.80
CA LEU A 72 9.00 -5.65 6.45
C LEU A 72 10.52 -5.82 6.44
N GLY A 73 11.20 -5.44 7.52
CA GLY A 73 12.66 -5.49 7.66
C GLY A 73 13.36 -4.30 6.99
N VAL A 74 12.71 -3.13 6.98
CA VAL A 74 13.23 -1.86 6.43
C VAL A 74 13.19 -0.74 7.47
#